data_AF-A0A1X0R543-F1
#
_entry.id   AF-A0A1X0R543-F1
#
_cell.length_a   1.000
_cell.length_b   1.000
_cell.length_c   1.000
_cell.angle_alpha   90.00
_cell.angle_beta   90.00
_cell.angle_gamma   90.00
#
_symmetry.space_group_name_H-M   'P 1'
#
loop_
_entity.id
_entity.type
_entity.pdbx_description
1 polymer ?
#
loop_
_entity_poly.entity_id
_entity_poly.type
_entity_poly.pdbx_seq_one_letter_code
_entity_poly.pdbx_strand_id
1 'polypeptide(L)'
;MLVKDKDTNRTVGEFKEFDQDLFTSVACDDDDEVDQVDLDSNAVIGHIDSKLKQWPVHVGWMMDIVDKPITTLKFQGMVVVSLSSVDKTQEG
;
A
#
# COMPACT_ATOMS: atom_id res chain seq x y z
N MET A 1 0.96 1.15 0.76
CA MET A 1 0.82 0.20 -0.37
C MET A 1 0.57 1.02 -1.61
N LEU A 2 1.25 0.68 -2.70
CA LEU A 2 1.21 1.43 -3.95
C LEU A 2 1.53 0.52 -5.14
N VAL A 3 1.08 0.92 -6.33
CA VAL A 3 1.42 0.27 -7.59
C VAL A 3 2.22 1.25 -8.43
N LYS A 4 3.36 0.80 -8.96
CA LYS A 4 4.22 1.60 -9.83
C LYS A 4 4.36 0.97 -11.21
N ASP A 5 4.52 1.81 -12.21
CA ASP A 5 5.12 1.43 -13.48
C ASP A 5 6.57 0.97 -13.21
N LYS A 6 6.92 -0.22 -13.70
CA LYS A 6 8.21 -0.83 -13.39
C LYS A 6 9.38 -0.06 -13.99
N ASP A 7 9.20 0.52 -15.18
CA ASP A 7 10.28 1.10 -15.97
C ASP A 7 10.51 2.57 -15.60
N THR A 8 9.43 3.30 -15.31
CA THR A 8 9.49 4.71 -14.93
C THR A 8 9.51 4.94 -13.42
N ASN A 9 9.23 3.90 -12.63
CA ASN A 9 9.10 3.97 -11.16
C ASN A 9 7.98 4.90 -10.67
N ARG A 10 7.09 5.36 -11.56
CA ARG A 10 6.01 6.28 -11.22
C ARG A 10 4.81 5.56 -10.63
N THR A 11 4.17 6.17 -9.64
CA THR A 11 2.93 5.62 -9.06
C THR A 11 1.78 5.72 -10.07
N VAL A 12 1.02 4.64 -10.22
CA VAL A 12 -0.03 4.53 -11.25
C VAL A 12 -1.29 3.85 -10.74
N GLY A 13 -2.42 4.25 -11.32
CA GLY A 13 -3.74 3.77 -10.96
C GLY A 13 -4.15 4.16 -9.54
N GLU A 14 -5.29 3.64 -9.11
CA GLU A 14 -5.85 3.92 -7.80
C GLU A 14 -6.41 2.66 -7.17
N PHE A 15 -6.28 2.57 -5.85
CA PHE A 15 -6.99 1.55 -5.10
C PHE A 15 -8.47 1.88 -5.04
N LYS A 16 -9.29 0.89 -5.36
CA LYS A 16 -10.76 0.93 -5.27
C LYS A 16 -11.19 -0.28 -4.44
N GLU A 17 -12.31 -0.20 -3.74
CA GLU A 17 -12.85 -1.36 -3.02
C GLU A 17 -11.86 -1.94 -1.98
N PHE A 18 -11.51 -1.13 -0.98
CA PHE A 18 -10.76 -1.57 0.20
C PHE A 18 -11.54 -1.21 1.46
N ASP A 19 -11.24 -1.92 2.54
CA ASP A 19 -11.86 -1.66 3.85
C ASP A 19 -11.35 -0.34 4.43
N GLN A 20 -12.22 0.68 4.43
CA GLN A 20 -11.92 2.03 4.90
C GLN A 20 -11.83 2.13 6.43
N ASP A 21 -12.20 1.08 7.17
CA ASP A 21 -11.92 1.00 8.62
C ASP A 21 -10.49 0.49 8.88
N LEU A 22 -9.85 -0.11 7.86
CA LEU A 22 -8.50 -0.68 7.97
C LEU A 22 -7.44 0.16 7.24
N PHE A 23 -7.82 0.83 6.16
CA PHE A 23 -6.93 1.56 5.27
C PHE A 23 -7.43 2.97 4.94
N THR A 24 -6.49 3.89 4.72
CA THR A 24 -6.75 5.27 4.29
C THR A 24 -5.77 5.69 3.20
N SER A 25 -6.12 6.71 2.42
CA SER A 25 -5.16 7.40 1.55
C SER A 25 -4.02 7.98 2.38
N VAL A 26 -2.79 7.89 1.85
CA VAL A 26 -1.58 8.45 2.46
C VAL A 26 -0.76 9.11 1.37
N ALA A 27 -0.38 10.38 1.55
CA ALA A 27 0.60 11.00 0.67
C ALA A 27 1.96 10.30 0.83
N CYS A 28 2.54 9.88 -0.30
CA CYS A 28 3.95 9.51 -0.36
C CYS A 28 4.74 10.76 -0.76
N ASP A 29 5.57 11.24 0.16
CA ASP A 29 6.57 12.28 -0.09
C ASP A 29 7.91 11.61 -0.40
N ASP A 30 7.93 10.75 -1.43
CA ASP A 30 9.20 10.21 -1.94
C ASP A 30 9.93 11.41 -2.59
N ASP A 31 11.14 11.73 -2.12
CA ASP A 31 11.97 12.94 -2.38
C ASP A 31 12.21 13.30 -3.88
N ASP A 32 11.66 12.54 -4.81
CA ASP A 32 11.65 12.83 -6.24
C ASP A 32 10.40 13.66 -6.57
N GLU A 33 10.58 14.96 -6.86
CA GLU A 33 9.52 15.96 -7.18
C GLU A 33 8.48 15.53 -8.24
N VAL A 34 8.69 14.40 -8.91
CA VAL A 34 7.89 13.87 -10.02
C VAL A 34 6.77 12.92 -9.56
N ASP A 35 6.80 12.46 -8.31
CA ASP A 35 5.88 11.44 -7.78
C ASP A 35 4.94 11.98 -6.68
N GLN A 36 4.70 13.30 -6.64
CA GLN A 36 3.70 13.91 -5.75
C GLN A 36 2.30 13.38 -6.10
N VAL A 37 1.86 12.39 -5.34
CA VAL A 37 0.48 11.89 -5.35
C VAL A 37 -0.39 12.79 -4.48
N ASP A 38 -1.48 13.27 -5.04
CA ASP A 38 -2.47 14.08 -4.33
C ASP A 38 -3.01 13.32 -3.11
N LEU A 39 -3.17 13.99 -1.98
CA LEU A 39 -3.76 13.43 -0.76
C LEU A 39 -5.19 12.93 -1.00
N ASP A 40 -5.91 13.58 -1.93
CA ASP A 40 -7.26 13.20 -2.31
C ASP A 40 -7.31 11.99 -3.27
N SER A 41 -6.16 11.53 -3.77
CA SER A 41 -6.05 10.34 -4.62
C SER A 41 -5.81 9.08 -3.80
N ASN A 42 -6.52 8.00 -4.12
CA ASN A 42 -6.28 6.67 -3.55
C ASN A 42 -5.14 5.92 -4.27
N ALA A 43 -4.19 6.62 -4.88
CA ALA A 43 -3.01 6.02 -5.52
C ALA A 43 -2.11 5.27 -4.54
N VAL A 44 -2.09 5.72 -3.27
CA VAL A 44 -1.33 5.11 -2.18
C VAL A 44 -2.24 4.96 -0.97
N ILE A 45 -2.33 3.74 -0.44
CA ILE A 45 -3.11 3.46 0.79
C ILE A 45 -2.23 2.90 1.90
N GLY A 46 -2.46 3.35 3.13
CA GLY A 46 -1.74 2.92 4.33
C GLY A 46 -2.71 2.42 5.41
N HIS A 47 -2.17 1.78 6.43
CA HIS A 47 -2.97 1.35 7.58
C HIS A 47 -3.40 2.57 8.41
N ILE A 48 -4.66 2.59 8.85
CA ILE A 48 -5.18 3.64 9.73
C ILE A 48 -4.57 3.54 11.13
N ASP A 49 -4.41 2.32 11.63
CA ASP A 49 -3.90 2.05 12.96
C ASP A 49 -2.93 0.86 13.01
N SER A 50 -2.30 0.70 14.16
CA SER A 50 -1.39 -0.41 14.48
C SER A 50 -2.11 -1.66 14.99
N LYS A 51 -3.45 -1.70 15.00
CA LYS A 51 -4.17 -2.89 15.47
C LYS A 51 -3.92 -4.06 14.53
N LEU A 52 -3.93 -5.25 15.11
CA LEU A 52 -3.78 -6.50 14.37
C LEU A 52 -4.93 -6.65 13.37
N LYS A 53 -4.58 -6.84 12.10
CA LYS A 53 -5.53 -7.03 11.00
C LYS A 53 -5.56 -8.51 10.65
N GLN A 54 -6.74 -9.04 10.33
CA GLN A 54 -6.88 -10.42 9.88
C GLN A 54 -6.37 -10.56 8.44
N TRP A 55 -5.69 -11.67 8.17
CA TRP A 55 -5.16 -11.99 6.85
C TRP A 55 -5.99 -13.12 6.21
N PRO A 56 -6.27 -13.09 4.89
CA PRO A 56 -5.86 -12.08 3.90
C PRO A 56 -6.68 -10.78 3.96
N VAL A 57 -6.06 -9.64 3.62
CA VAL A 57 -6.80 -8.43 3.25
C VAL A 57 -7.10 -8.44 1.75
N HIS A 58 -8.21 -7.83 1.37
CA HIS A 58 -8.61 -7.68 -0.02
C HIS A 58 -8.61 -6.21 -0.37
N VAL A 59 -7.96 -5.86 -1.48
CA VAL A 59 -7.89 -4.52 -2.03
C VAL A 59 -8.12 -4.62 -3.53
N GLY A 60 -9.04 -3.83 -4.06
CA GLY A 60 -9.16 -3.63 -5.49
C GLY A 60 -8.18 -2.55 -5.96
N TRP A 61 -7.73 -2.68 -7.20
CA TRP A 61 -6.89 -1.67 -7.84
C TRP A 61 -7.28 -1.57 -9.31
N MET A 62 -7.33 -0.34 -9.81
CA MET A 62 -7.69 -0.07 -11.20
C MET A 62 -6.83 1.05 -11.76
N MET A 63 -6.45 0.90 -13.03
CA MET A 63 -5.82 1.95 -13.81
C MET A 63 -6.79 2.33 -14.91
N ASP A 64 -7.14 3.61 -14.99
CA ASP A 64 -7.94 4.12 -16.11
C ASP A 64 -7.01 4.23 -17.33
N ILE A 65 -6.82 3.09 -18.01
CA ILE A 65 -5.91 2.95 -19.15
C ILE A 65 -6.58 3.56 -20.37
N VAL A 66 -6.45 4.87 -20.57
CA VAL A 66 -7.05 5.49 -21.76
C VAL A 66 -6.23 5.24 -23.02
N ASP A 67 -4.88 5.14 -22.98
CA ASP A 67 -4.11 5.07 -24.25
C ASP A 67 -2.65 4.54 -24.19
N LYS A 68 -2.22 3.82 -23.15
CA LYS A 68 -0.79 3.39 -23.04
C LYS A 68 -0.55 1.89 -23.31
N PRO A 69 0.56 1.52 -23.98
CA PRO A 69 0.93 0.13 -24.24
C PRO A 69 1.14 -0.65 -22.93
N ILE A 70 1.02 -1.98 -23.01
CA ILE A 70 1.12 -2.92 -21.88
C ILE A 70 2.28 -2.52 -20.98
N THR A 71 1.92 -1.91 -19.85
CA THR A 71 2.87 -1.42 -18.86
C THR A 71 3.17 -2.56 -17.90
N THR A 72 4.45 -2.87 -17.70
CA THR A 72 4.82 -3.83 -16.64
C THR A 72 4.67 -3.12 -15.30
N LEU A 73 3.86 -3.69 -14.42
CA LEU A 73 3.56 -3.08 -13.12
C LEU A 73 4.30 -3.81 -11.99
N LYS A 74 4.59 -3.06 -10.92
CA LYS A 74 5.06 -3.62 -9.65
C LYS A 74 4.16 -3.16 -8.51
N PHE A 75 3.78 -4.09 -7.65
CA PHE A 75 3.09 -3.80 -6.40
C PHE A 75 4.11 -3.71 -5.26
N GLN A 76 4.02 -2.67 -4.43
CA GLN A 76 4.87 -2.48 -3.26
C GLN A 76 4.02 -2.21 -2.02
N GLY A 77 4.29 -2.96 -0.96
CA GLY A 77 3.62 -2.83 0.33
C GLY A 77 4.56 -3.18 1.47
N MET A 78 4.37 -2.52 2.61
CA MET A 78 5.05 -2.83 3.86
C MET A 78 4.03 -3.45 4.81
N VAL A 79 4.39 -4.59 5.40
CA VAL A 79 3.60 -5.25 6.44
C VAL A 79 4.45 -5.28 7.70
N VAL A 80 3.89 -4.78 8.80
CA VAL A 80 4.54 -4.81 10.12
C VAL A 80 3.91 -5.93 10.94
N VAL A 81 4.73 -6.89 11.36
CA VAL A 81 4.31 -8.00 12.21
C VAL A 81 4.99 -7.84 13.58
N SER A 82 4.20 -7.82 14.65
CA SER A 82 4.73 -7.83 16.01
C SER A 82 5.16 -9.25 16.37
N LEU A 83 6.45 -9.45 16.65
CA LEU A 83 6.98 -10.69 17.21
C LEU A 83 6.95 -10.56 18.73
N SER A 84 5.91 -11.08 19.38
CA SER A 84 5.98 -11.31 20.82
C SER A 84 6.84 -12.56 21.06
N SER A 85 8.11 -12.36 21.40
CA SER A 85 8.95 -13.44 21.96
C SER A 85 8.32 -13.88 23.28
N VAL A 86 7.63 -15.02 23.28
CA VAL A 86 7.22 -15.69 24.51
C VAL A 86 8.39 -16.58 24.93
N ASP A 87 9.43 -15.98 25.53
CA ASP A 87 10.38 -16.75 26.33
C ASP A 87 9.70 -17.08 27.66
N LYS A 88 8.96 -18.20 27.67
CA LYS A 88 8.60 -18.89 28.90
C LYS A 88 9.83 -19.69 29.35
N THR A 89 10.84 -19.00 29.88
CA THR A 89 11.81 -19.70 30.73
C THR A 89 11.17 -19.84 32.10
N GLN A 90 10.76 -21.07 32.38
CA GLN A 90 10.13 -21.52 33.61
C GLN A 90 10.94 -21.07 34.84
N GLU A 91 10.31 -20.33 35.74
CA GLU A 91 10.70 -20.37 37.15
C GLU A 91 10.22 -21.72 37.72
N GLY A 92 11.16 -22.49 38.24
CA GLY A 92 10.95 -23.78 38.91
C GLY A 92 12.27 -24.33 39.42
#